data_AF-A0A3D5FSI1-F1
#
_entry.id   AF-A0A3D5FSI1-F1
#
_cell.length_a   1.000
_cell.length_b   1.000
_cell.length_c   1.000
_cell.angle_alpha   90.00
_cell.angle_beta   90.00
_cell.angle_gamma   90.00
#
_symmetry.space_group_name_H-M   'P 1'
#
loop_
_entity.id
_entity.type
_entity.pdbx_description
1 polymer ?
#
loop_
_entity_poly.entity_id
_entity_poly.type
_entity_poly.pdbx_seq_one_letter_code
_entity_poly.pdbx_strand_id
1 'polypeptide(L)'
;MPVVQHINDETRPDGCTATAAGSFGVSTDAGRFDCHFHDYAEYWLIHQGKAKVMSEGQHYYVQPGDIVCTKAGDEHDVVEVYEDLEAFYLEEGGPPDARRGHLHLSEEKAAGHPVPALPVPDDFPQR
;
A
#
# COMPACT_ATOMS: atom_id res chain seq x y z
N MET A 1 8.44 14.01 19.79
CA MET A 1 8.19 15.04 18.77
C MET A 1 6.85 14.72 18.11
N PRO A 2 5.87 15.63 18.06
CA PRO A 2 4.51 15.29 17.62
C PRO A 2 4.31 15.30 16.10
N VAL A 3 5.33 15.65 15.32
CA VAL A 3 5.27 15.70 13.84
C VAL A 3 6.44 14.88 13.29
N VAL A 4 6.10 13.84 12.52
CA VAL A 4 7.04 12.91 11.89
C VAL A 4 6.54 12.60 10.47
N GLN A 5 7.44 12.33 9.53
CA GLN A 5 7.06 11.94 8.16
C GLN A 5 6.65 10.46 8.07
N HIS A 6 7.22 9.63 8.95
CA HIS A 6 6.92 8.22 9.06
C HIS A 6 6.66 7.87 10.52
N ILE A 7 5.72 6.98 10.77
CA ILE A 7 5.63 6.23 12.03
C ILE A 7 6.38 4.93 11.81
N ASN A 8 7.39 4.66 12.65
CA ASN A 8 8.17 3.43 12.67
C ASN A 8 8.75 3.21 14.08
N ASP A 9 9.66 2.26 14.26
CA ASP A 9 10.24 1.95 15.57
C ASP A 9 10.99 3.10 16.26
N GLU A 10 11.52 4.04 15.48
CA GLU A 10 12.34 5.15 15.99
C GLU A 10 11.52 6.41 16.20
N THR A 11 10.50 6.63 15.36
CA THR A 11 9.76 7.90 15.29
C THR A 11 8.37 7.84 15.90
N ARG A 12 7.88 6.64 16.26
CA ARG A 12 6.54 6.44 16.79
C ARG A 12 6.32 7.21 18.09
N PRO A 13 5.29 8.08 18.16
CA PRO A 13 5.02 8.86 19.36
C PRO A 13 4.40 7.99 20.47
N ASP A 14 4.60 8.41 21.72
CA ASP A 14 4.02 7.76 22.89
C ASP A 14 2.50 7.59 22.75
N GLY A 15 2.01 6.37 23.00
CA GLY A 15 0.59 6.02 22.91
C GLY A 15 0.07 5.73 21.51
N CYS A 16 0.89 5.85 20.46
CA CYS A 16 0.51 5.41 19.11
C CYS A 16 0.54 3.88 19.01
N THR A 17 -0.57 3.30 18.56
CA THR A 17 -0.73 1.86 18.41
C THR A 17 -0.37 1.34 17.02
N ALA A 18 -0.26 2.20 16.02
CA ALA A 18 0.14 1.81 14.67
C ALA A 18 1.55 1.21 14.65
N THR A 19 1.77 0.18 13.82
CA THR A 19 3.11 -0.39 13.62
C THR A 19 3.93 0.49 12.68
N ALA A 20 3.30 1.00 11.63
CA ALA A 20 3.88 1.98 10.73
C ALA A 20 2.81 2.87 10.07
N ALA A 21 3.25 4.00 9.56
CA ALA A 21 2.46 4.87 8.70
C ALA A 21 3.39 5.79 7.91
N GLY A 22 2.95 6.24 6.75
CA GLY A 22 3.72 7.16 5.92
C GLY A 22 3.02 7.44 4.59
N SER A 23 3.78 7.86 3.60
CA SER A 23 3.33 7.91 2.21
C SER A 23 4.19 7.02 1.32
N PHE A 24 3.59 6.55 0.24
CA PHE A 24 4.27 5.89 -0.86
C PHE A 24 3.74 6.41 -2.19
N GLY A 25 4.48 6.14 -3.27
CA GLY A 25 4.02 6.43 -4.62
C GLY A 25 4.59 5.48 -5.64
N VAL A 26 3.88 5.33 -6.75
CA VAL A 26 4.29 4.52 -7.89
C VAL A 26 4.19 5.37 -9.15
N SER A 27 5.33 5.67 -9.75
CA SER A 27 5.41 6.51 -10.94
C SER A 27 5.08 5.74 -12.21
N THR A 28 4.47 6.43 -13.16
CA THR A 28 4.30 5.98 -14.54
C THR A 28 5.63 5.89 -15.31
N ASP A 29 6.69 6.53 -14.81
CA ASP A 29 8.06 6.36 -15.32
C ASP A 29 8.82 5.32 -14.50
N ALA A 30 8.76 4.06 -14.95
CA ALA A 30 9.47 2.91 -14.38
C ALA A 30 9.17 2.60 -12.90
N GLY A 31 7.92 2.81 -12.45
CA GLY A 31 7.46 2.42 -11.12
C GLY A 31 7.68 0.94 -10.79
N ARG A 32 7.89 0.66 -9.51
CA ARG A 32 8.06 -0.70 -8.97
C ARG A 32 7.31 -0.85 -7.67
N PHE A 33 6.85 -2.06 -7.40
CA PHE A 33 6.18 -2.43 -6.16
C PHE A 33 6.46 -3.91 -5.84
N ASP A 34 6.36 -4.30 -4.58
CA ASP A 34 6.43 -5.68 -4.14
C ASP A 34 5.10 -6.14 -3.58
N CYS A 35 4.64 -7.32 -4.01
CA CYS A 35 3.44 -7.93 -3.47
C CYS A 35 3.74 -8.54 -2.10
N HIS A 36 3.11 -8.04 -1.05
CA HIS A 36 3.41 -8.41 0.32
C HIS A 36 2.16 -8.49 1.18
N PHE A 37 2.32 -8.97 2.40
CA PHE A 37 1.30 -9.00 3.44
C PHE A 37 1.88 -8.58 4.79
N HIS A 38 1.00 -8.38 5.76
CA HIS A 38 1.36 -8.11 7.16
C HIS A 38 0.58 -9.01 8.10
N ASP A 39 1.07 -9.19 9.33
CA ASP A 39 0.35 -9.89 10.40
C ASP A 39 -0.76 -9.02 11.04
N TYR A 40 -1.07 -7.86 10.45
CA TYR A 40 -2.06 -6.87 10.88
C TYR A 40 -2.71 -6.22 9.65
N ALA A 41 -3.81 -5.50 9.84
CA ALA A 41 -4.48 -4.80 8.75
C ALA A 41 -3.68 -3.58 8.29
N GLU A 42 -3.81 -3.24 7.01
CA GLU A 42 -3.23 -2.04 6.42
C GLU A 42 -4.28 -1.30 5.60
N TYR A 43 -4.23 0.03 5.66
CA TYR A 43 -5.09 0.90 4.86
C TYR A 43 -4.26 1.83 3.99
N TRP A 44 -4.62 1.93 2.71
CA TRP A 44 -4.07 2.94 1.80
C TRP A 44 -5.12 4.00 1.51
N LEU A 45 -4.82 5.24 1.87
CA LEU A 45 -5.65 6.42 1.59
C LEU A 45 -5.11 7.08 0.33
N ILE A 46 -5.77 6.78 -0.80
CA ILE A 46 -5.35 7.27 -2.12
C ILE A 46 -5.68 8.76 -2.22
N HIS A 47 -4.66 9.59 -2.47
CA HIS A 47 -4.86 11.04 -2.60
C HIS A 47 -4.46 11.60 -3.96
N GLN A 48 -3.77 10.83 -4.81
CA GLN A 48 -3.43 11.21 -6.18
C GLN A 48 -3.37 9.99 -7.10
N GLY A 49 -3.68 10.22 -8.38
CA GLY A 49 -3.49 9.26 -9.45
C GLY A 49 -4.60 8.22 -9.55
N LYS A 50 -4.42 7.31 -10.51
CA LYS A 50 -5.34 6.21 -10.80
C LYS A 50 -4.54 4.94 -10.99
N ALA A 51 -4.98 3.87 -10.36
CA ALA A 51 -4.30 2.59 -10.43
C ALA A 51 -5.28 1.41 -10.38
N LYS A 52 -4.78 0.22 -10.70
CA LYS A 52 -5.40 -1.04 -10.33
C LYS A 52 -4.53 -1.70 -9.29
N VAL A 53 -5.12 -1.98 -8.14
CA VAL A 53 -4.47 -2.63 -6.99
C VAL A 53 -5.05 -4.03 -6.81
N MET A 54 -4.31 -4.88 -6.11
CA MET A 54 -4.77 -6.18 -5.65
C MET A 54 -4.88 -6.15 -4.13
N SER A 55 -5.96 -6.72 -3.59
CA SER A 55 -6.09 -7.03 -2.16
C SER A 55 -7.02 -8.23 -2.01
N GLU A 56 -6.71 -9.13 -1.06
CA GLU A 56 -7.47 -10.37 -0.83
C GLU A 56 -7.66 -11.22 -2.11
N GLY A 57 -6.64 -11.19 -3.00
CA GLY A 57 -6.65 -11.90 -4.29
C GLY A 57 -7.61 -11.32 -5.34
N GLN A 58 -8.20 -10.15 -5.10
CA GLN A 58 -9.12 -9.47 -6.01
C GLN A 58 -8.52 -8.16 -6.52
N HIS A 59 -8.89 -7.74 -7.73
CA HIS A 59 -8.42 -6.49 -8.33
C HIS A 59 -9.45 -5.37 -8.23
N TYR A 60 -8.97 -4.17 -7.93
CA TYR A 60 -9.79 -2.98 -7.73
C TYR A 60 -9.18 -1.78 -8.44
N TYR A 61 -10.02 -0.99 -9.11
CA TYR A 61 -9.63 0.35 -9.55
C TYR A 61 -9.69 1.31 -8.37
N VAL A 62 -8.66 2.15 -8.25
CA VAL A 62 -8.57 3.15 -7.18
C VAL A 62 -8.21 4.52 -7.75
N GLN A 63 -8.78 5.56 -7.15
CA GLN A 63 -8.56 6.97 -7.49
C GLN A 63 -8.61 7.84 -6.23
N PRO A 64 -8.37 9.17 -6.31
CA PRO A 64 -8.32 10.01 -5.12
C PRO A 64 -9.62 9.94 -4.31
N GLY A 65 -9.47 9.80 -3.00
CA GLY A 65 -10.56 9.61 -2.04
C GLY A 65 -10.92 8.15 -1.77
N ASP A 66 -10.31 7.19 -2.47
CA ASP A 66 -10.44 5.77 -2.13
C ASP A 66 -9.61 5.37 -0.93
N ILE A 67 -10.13 4.38 -0.21
CA ILE A 67 -9.42 3.69 0.86
C ILE A 67 -9.36 2.20 0.50
N VAL A 68 -8.14 1.69 0.30
CA VAL A 68 -7.89 0.26 0.18
C VAL A 68 -7.78 -0.29 1.60
N CYS A 69 -8.55 -1.33 1.93
CA CYS A 69 -8.55 -1.94 3.25
C CYS A 69 -8.10 -3.39 3.10
N THR A 70 -6.85 -3.68 3.46
CA THR A 70 -6.31 -5.04 3.41
C THR A 70 -6.31 -5.66 4.80
N LYS A 71 -6.83 -6.88 4.92
CA LYS A 71 -6.85 -7.63 6.19
C LYS A 71 -5.47 -8.20 6.51
N ALA A 72 -5.27 -8.49 7.80
CA ALA A 72 -4.12 -9.24 8.28
C ALA A 72 -3.99 -10.59 7.55
N GLY A 73 -2.78 -10.88 7.07
CA GLY A 73 -2.43 -12.11 6.36
C GLY A 73 -2.75 -12.11 4.87
N ASP A 74 -3.50 -11.13 4.36
CA ASP A 74 -3.84 -11.04 2.95
C ASP A 74 -2.79 -10.22 2.18
N GLU A 75 -2.39 -10.75 1.03
CA GLU A 75 -1.48 -10.07 0.13
C GLU A 75 -2.17 -8.88 -0.55
N HIS A 76 -1.39 -7.84 -0.80
CA HIS A 76 -1.81 -6.69 -1.57
C HIS A 76 -0.67 -6.18 -2.46
N ASP A 77 -1.03 -5.42 -3.49
CA ASP A 77 -0.10 -5.04 -4.56
C ASP A 77 -0.61 -3.85 -5.38
N VAL A 78 0.30 -3.16 -6.09
CA VAL A 78 -0.03 -2.21 -7.16
C VAL A 78 0.27 -2.88 -8.50
N VAL A 79 -0.79 -3.27 -9.21
CA VAL A 79 -0.68 -4.13 -10.40
C VAL A 79 -0.48 -3.31 -11.67
N GLU A 80 -1.17 -2.17 -11.79
CA GLU A 80 -1.05 -1.26 -12.93
C GLU A 80 -1.23 0.18 -12.42
N VAL A 81 -0.53 1.14 -13.03
CA VAL A 81 -0.77 2.58 -12.84
C VAL A 81 -1.22 3.22 -14.15
N TYR A 82 -2.16 4.16 -14.06
CA TYR A 82 -2.65 4.93 -15.21
C TYR A 82 -2.26 6.40 -15.15
N GLU A 83 -1.97 6.88 -13.94
CA GLU A 83 -1.42 8.18 -13.58
C GLU A 83 -0.46 7.95 -12.40
N ASP A 84 0.45 8.88 -12.11
CA ASP A 84 1.34 8.76 -10.94
C ASP A 84 0.51 8.62 -9.66
N LEU A 85 0.64 7.45 -9.00
CA LEU A 85 -0.10 7.09 -7.80
C LEU A 85 0.59 7.66 -6.57
N GLU A 86 -0.15 8.32 -5.68
CA GLU A 86 0.32 8.67 -4.35
C GLU A 86 -0.75 8.33 -3.30
N ALA A 87 -0.30 7.76 -2.19
CA ALA A 87 -1.15 7.35 -1.09
C ALA A 87 -0.45 7.52 0.25
N PHE A 88 -1.25 7.75 1.29
CA PHE A 88 -0.81 7.48 2.66
C PHE A 88 -1.11 6.03 3.01
N TYR A 89 -0.24 5.38 3.76
CA TYR A 89 -0.51 4.09 4.34
C TYR A 89 -0.55 4.16 5.87
N LEU A 90 -1.35 3.28 6.47
CA LEU A 90 -1.44 3.07 7.91
C LEU A 90 -1.53 1.57 8.18
N GLU A 91 -0.53 1.07 8.89
CA GLU A 91 -0.51 -0.29 9.42
C GLU A 91 -1.03 -0.30 10.87
N GLU A 92 -2.04 -1.11 11.16
CA GLU A 92 -2.59 -1.23 12.51
C GLU A 92 -1.62 -1.89 13.49
N GLY A 93 -1.88 -1.68 14.78
CA GLY A 93 -1.22 -2.45 15.83
C GLY A 93 -1.57 -3.94 15.76
N GLY A 94 -0.57 -4.79 15.64
CA GLY A 94 -0.72 -6.24 15.78
C GLY A 94 -0.53 -6.75 17.21
N PRO A 95 -0.77 -8.05 17.46
CA PRO A 95 -0.36 -8.70 18.71
C PRO A 95 1.16 -8.60 18.93
N PRO A 96 1.66 -8.78 20.17
CA PRO A 96 3.07 -8.55 20.50
C PRO A 96 4.09 -9.40 19.71
N ASP A 97 3.65 -10.54 19.18
CA ASP A 97 4.43 -11.47 18.37
C ASP A 97 4.25 -11.30 16.85
N ALA A 98 3.44 -10.32 16.42
CA ALA A 98 3.29 -9.99 15.00
C ALA A 98 4.62 -9.57 14.38
N ARG A 99 4.94 -10.15 13.23
CA ARG A 99 6.11 -9.75 12.44
C ARG A 99 5.81 -8.41 11.78
N ARG A 100 6.84 -7.57 11.65
CA ARG A 100 6.74 -6.21 11.14
C ARG A 100 7.44 -6.06 9.79
N GLY A 101 7.03 -5.05 9.04
CA GLY A 101 7.49 -4.80 7.68
C GLY A 101 6.81 -5.71 6.67
N HIS A 102 7.28 -5.64 5.42
CA HIS A 102 6.73 -6.42 4.33
C HIS A 102 7.08 -7.90 4.50
N LEU A 103 6.07 -8.77 4.55
CA LEU A 103 6.23 -10.22 4.53
C LEU A 103 5.86 -10.74 3.16
N HIS A 104 6.59 -11.76 2.69
CA HIS A 104 6.44 -12.28 1.34
C HIS A 104 6.24 -13.79 1.36
N LEU A 105 5.37 -14.30 0.48
CA LEU A 105 5.20 -15.75 0.31
C LEU A 105 6.31 -16.40 -0.54
N SER A 106 7.14 -15.59 -1.21
CA SER A 106 8.29 -16.07 -2.01
C SER A 106 9.36 -14.99 -2.21
N GLU A 107 10.57 -15.41 -2.57
CA GLU A 107 11.67 -14.49 -2.93
C GLU A 107 11.34 -13.66 -4.19
N GLU A 108 10.57 -14.21 -5.13
CA GLU A 108 10.14 -13.50 -6.33
C GLU A 108 9.27 -12.29 -5.97
N LYS A 109 8.31 -12.49 -5.06
CA LYS A 109 7.48 -11.39 -4.56
C LYS A 109 8.31 -10.36 -3.79
N ALA A 110 9.25 -10.81 -2.98
CA ALA A 110 10.16 -9.93 -2.23
C ALA A 110 11.08 -9.08 -3.13
N ALA A 111 11.44 -9.57 -4.32
CA ALA A 111 12.24 -8.79 -5.27
C ALA A 111 11.46 -7.61 -5.89
N GLY A 112 10.13 -7.66 -5.81
CA GLY A 112 9.21 -6.75 -6.45
C GLY A 112 9.25 -6.83 -7.98
N HIS A 113 8.28 -6.19 -8.61
CA HIS A 113 8.13 -6.19 -10.06
C HIS A 113 8.00 -4.76 -10.59
N PRO A 114 8.28 -4.53 -11.88
CA PRO A 114 7.86 -3.31 -12.56
C PRO A 114 6.33 -3.23 -12.54
N VAL A 115 5.81 -2.05 -12.23
CA VAL A 115 4.38 -1.76 -12.34
C VAL A 115 4.15 -1.13 -13.73
N PRO A 116 3.42 -1.80 -14.64
CA PRO A 116 3.16 -1.25 -15.97
C PRO A 116 2.35 0.05 -15.89
N ALA A 117 2.80 1.05 -16.64
CA ALA A 117 2.05 2.26 -16.91
C ALA A 117 1.20 2.08 -18.16
N LEU A 118 -0.12 2.21 -18.03
CA LEU A 118 -1.10 1.98 -19.09
C LEU A 118 -2.03 3.18 -19.25
N PRO A 119 -2.70 3.35 -20.41
CA PRO A 119 -3.79 4.31 -20.53
C PRO A 119 -4.94 3.96 -19.58
N VAL A 120 -5.66 4.98 -19.09
CA VAL A 120 -6.89 4.77 -18.28
C VAL A 120 -7.90 3.95 -19.11
N PRO A 121 -8.38 2.80 -18.60
CA PRO A 121 -9.30 1.96 -19.35
C PRO A 121 -10.71 2.54 -19.40
N ASP A 122 -11.48 2.16 -20.43
CA ASP A 122 -12.84 2.67 -20.65
C ASP A 122 -13.83 2.31 -19.53
N ASP A 123 -13.56 1.22 -18.80
CA ASP A 123 -14.39 0.74 -17.68
C ASP A 123 -13.98 1.34 -16.33
N PHE A 124 -13.02 2.28 -16.30
CA PHE A 124 -12.60 2.93 -15.07
C PHE A 124 -13.76 3.74 -14.46
N PRO A 125 -14.10 3.55 -13.17
CA PRO A 125 -15.23 4.22 -12.54
C PRO A 125 -15.11 5.75 -12.57
N GLN A 126 -16.12 6.40 -13.14
CA GLN A 126 -16.27 7.86 -13.11
C GLN A 126 -16.81 8.31 -11.74
N ARG A 127 -16.37 9.47 -11.25
CA ARG A 127 -16.83 10.10 -10.01
C ARG A 127 -17.09 11.59 -10.20
#